data_AF-A0A7L2STZ0-F1
#
_entry.id   AF-A0A7L2STZ0-F1
#
_cell.length_a   1.000
_cell.length_b   1.000
_cell.length_c   1.000
_cell.angle_alpha   90.00
_cell.angle_beta   90.00
_cell.angle_gamma   90.00
#
_symmetry.space_group_name_H-M   'P 1'
#
loop_
_entity.id
_entity.type
_entity.pdbx_description
1 polymer ?
#
loop_
_entity_poly.entity_id
_entity_poly.type
_entity_poly.pdbx_seq_one_letter_code
_entity_poly.pdbx_strand_id
1 'polypeptide(L)'
;VCTGTDMKLLRPSSPESHYETLRHLYQGCQVVQGNLELTYLPADADTAFLKVRSGETPRGGEGRGSGWPLTRVPPSQDIKEVQGYVLIAENSVSGLA
;
A
#
# COMPACT_ATOMS: atom_id res chain seq x y z
N VAL A 1 9.44 -5.37 7.78
CA VAL A 1 10.04 -4.05 8.03
C VAL A 1 10.76 -3.64 6.76
N CYS A 2 10.65 -2.39 6.32
CA CYS A 2 11.31 -1.85 5.12
C CYS A 2 11.86 -0.45 5.41
N THR A 3 12.79 0.01 4.58
CA THR A 3 13.31 1.39 4.64
C THR A 3 12.43 2.31 3.80
N GLY A 4 12.09 3.47 4.36
CA GLY A 4 11.38 4.53 3.67
C GLY A 4 12.25 5.31 2.68
N THR A 5 11.73 6.42 2.17
CA THR A 5 12.41 7.29 1.20
C THR A 5 12.67 8.69 1.77
N ASP A 6 13.52 9.48 1.11
CA ASP A 6 13.76 10.91 1.41
C ASP A 6 13.83 11.73 0.10
N MET A 7 12.86 11.49 -0.77
CA MET A 7 12.70 12.13 -2.08
C MET A 7 11.89 13.43 -1.98
N LYS A 8 11.04 13.60 -0.95
CA LYS A 8 10.18 14.78 -0.77
C LYS A 8 9.34 15.03 -2.02
N LEU A 9 9.53 16.18 -2.69
CA LEU A 9 8.86 16.55 -3.94
C LEU A 9 9.84 16.59 -5.13
N LEU A 10 10.95 15.85 -5.04
CA LEU A 10 11.85 15.69 -6.18
C LEU A 10 11.11 14.91 -7.28
N ARG A 11 10.96 15.55 -8.44
CA ARG A 11 10.31 14.94 -9.59
C ARG A 11 11.15 13.76 -10.11
N PRO A 12 10.60 12.54 -10.18
CA PRO A 12 11.33 11.39 -10.70
C PRO A 12 11.65 11.57 -12.19
N SER A 13 12.79 11.05 -12.62
CA SER A 13 13.22 11.10 -14.03
C SER A 13 12.39 10.17 -14.94
N SER A 14 11.86 9.08 -14.39
CA SER A 14 10.92 8.16 -15.07
C SER A 14 9.78 7.81 -14.10
N PRO A 15 8.53 8.18 -14.43
CA PRO A 15 7.35 7.81 -13.64
C PRO A 15 7.18 6.29 -13.45
N GLU A 16 7.49 5.51 -14.50
CA GLU A 16 7.34 4.05 -14.49
C GLU A 16 8.35 3.41 -13.55
N SER A 17 9.63 3.81 -13.66
CA SER A 17 10.69 3.32 -12.77
C SER A 17 10.45 3.74 -11.32
N HIS A 18 9.87 4.92 -11.11
CA HIS A 18 9.51 5.43 -9.78
C HIS A 18 8.43 4.59 -9.12
N TYR A 19 7.33 4.31 -9.84
CA TYR A 19 6.28 3.41 -9.36
C TYR A 19 6.82 2.02 -9.01
N GLU A 20 7.59 1.42 -9.91
CA GLU A 20 8.16 0.09 -9.66
C GLU A 20 9.10 0.09 -8.45
N THR A 21 9.88 1.15 -8.25
CA THR A 21 10.73 1.28 -7.06
C THR A 21 9.91 1.32 -5.78
N LEU A 22 8.86 2.15 -5.73
CA LEU A 22 7.96 2.23 -4.57
C LEU A 22 7.28 0.89 -4.28
N ARG A 23 6.82 0.19 -5.33
CA ARG A 23 6.24 -1.15 -5.23
C ARG A 23 7.21 -2.13 -4.60
N HIS A 24 8.44 -2.21 -5.10
CA HIS A 24 9.45 -3.14 -4.57
C HIS A 24 9.85 -2.82 -3.13
N LEU A 25 9.88 -1.55 -2.74
CA LEU A 25 10.24 -1.14 -1.37
C LEU A 25 9.15 -1.50 -0.34
N TYR A 26 7.89 -1.26 -0.70
CA TYR A 26 6.78 -1.37 0.26
C TYR A 26 5.98 -2.67 0.14
N GLN A 27 6.17 -3.47 -0.92
CA GLN A 27 5.51 -4.77 -1.05
C GLN A 27 5.88 -5.70 0.11
N GLY A 28 4.88 -6.14 0.86
CA GLY A 28 5.08 -6.97 2.06
C GLY A 28 5.58 -6.21 3.29
N CYS A 29 5.66 -4.88 3.22
CA CYS A 29 6.13 -4.07 4.33
C CYS A 29 5.02 -3.77 5.33
N GLN A 30 5.25 -4.11 6.61
CA GLN A 30 4.33 -3.77 7.71
C GLN A 30 4.80 -2.58 8.54
N VAL A 31 6.10 -2.27 8.55
CA VAL A 31 6.69 -1.19 9.34
C VAL A 31 7.72 -0.48 8.47
N VAL A 32 7.48 0.81 8.21
CA VAL A 32 8.38 1.67 7.44
C VAL A 32 9.34 2.39 8.39
N GLN A 33 10.63 2.09 8.26
CA GLN A 33 11.71 2.80 8.95
C GLN A 33 12.07 4.05 8.14
N GLY A 34 11.67 5.21 8.62
CA GLY A 34 11.79 6.49 7.90
C GLY A 34 10.45 6.92 7.32
N ASN A 35 10.49 7.61 6.17
CA ASN A 35 9.31 8.27 5.62
C ASN A 35 8.58 7.38 4.59
N LEU A 36 7.25 7.44 4.60
CA LEU A 36 6.42 6.88 3.54
C LEU A 36 6.05 8.01 2.59
N GLU A 37 6.67 8.05 1.41
CA GLU A 37 6.45 9.10 0.43
C GLU A 37 5.81 8.54 -0.84
N LEU A 38 4.55 8.90 -1.07
CA LEU A 38 3.75 8.52 -2.23
C LEU A 38 3.55 9.77 -3.06
N THR A 39 4.42 9.97 -4.05
CA THR A 39 4.40 11.15 -4.91
C THR A 39 4.45 10.77 -6.39
N TYR A 40 3.87 11.58 -7.27
CA TYR A 40 3.96 11.40 -8.72
C TYR A 40 3.45 10.04 -9.24
N LEU A 41 2.50 9.41 -8.53
CA LEU A 41 1.90 8.16 -8.99
C LEU A 41 0.91 8.41 -10.14
N PRO A 42 1.02 7.67 -11.26
CA PRO A 42 0.09 7.80 -12.37
C PRO A 42 -1.29 7.22 -12.02
N ALA A 43 -2.33 7.58 -12.78
CA ALA A 43 -3.72 7.23 -12.46
C ALA A 43 -4.00 5.71 -12.49
N ASP A 44 -3.20 4.96 -13.24
CA ASP A 44 -3.26 3.51 -13.41
C ASP A 44 -2.36 2.74 -12.42
N ALA A 45 -1.66 3.43 -11.51
CA ALA A 45 -0.83 2.79 -10.50
C ALA A 45 -1.66 1.93 -9.54
N ASP A 46 -1.38 0.63 -9.50
CA ASP A 46 -1.96 -0.26 -8.51
C ASP A 46 -1.31 -0.02 -7.14
N THR A 47 -2.09 0.53 -6.20
CA THR A 47 -1.65 0.86 -4.83
C THR A 47 -2.15 -0.15 -3.80
N ALA A 48 -2.63 -1.32 -4.22
CA ALA A 48 -3.09 -2.38 -3.32
C ALA A 48 -1.99 -2.86 -2.35
N PHE A 49 -0.71 -2.73 -2.73
CA PHE A 49 0.44 -3.07 -1.89
C PHE A 49 0.65 -2.13 -0.70
N LEU A 50 -0.03 -0.96 -0.68
CA LEU A 50 0.08 0.05 0.38
C LEU A 50 -1.12 0.07 1.31
N LYS A 51 -2.25 -0.51 0.89
CA LYS A 51 -3.53 -0.32 1.57
C LYS A 51 -3.47 -0.87 2.98
N VAL A 52 -3.78 -0.01 3.95
CA VAL A 52 -4.19 -0.41 5.29
C VAL A 52 -5.64 -0.82 5.20
N ARG A 53 -5.95 -2.13 5.15
CA ARG A 53 -7.32 -2.59 5.33
C ARG A 53 -7.67 -2.36 6.79
N SER A 54 -8.22 -1.18 7.05
CA SER A 54 -8.91 -0.89 8.31
C SER A 54 -10.10 -1.83 8.41
N GLY A 55 -9.88 -2.99 9.05
CA GLY A 55 -10.89 -3.97 9.40
C GLY A 55 -11.80 -4.44 8.25
N GLU A 56 -11.36 -5.44 7.49
CA GLU A 56 -12.34 -6.43 7.01
C GLU A 56 -12.77 -7.27 8.23
N THR A 57 -13.70 -6.74 9.03
CA THR A 57 -14.62 -7.61 9.75
C THR A 57 -15.47 -8.27 8.67
N PRO A 58 -15.48 -9.61 8.53
CA PRO A 58 -16.41 -10.25 7.63
C PRO A 58 -17.82 -9.90 8.11
N ARG A 59 -18.57 -9.13 7.32
CA ARG A 59 -20.02 -9.04 7.53
C ARG A 59 -20.57 -10.43 7.25
N GLY A 60 -20.89 -11.15 8.31
CA GLY A 60 -21.44 -12.49 8.24
C GLY A 60 -22.71 -12.54 7.40
N GLY A 61 -22.79 -13.57 6.56
CA GLY A 61 -24.04 -14.09 6.03
C GLY A 61 -24.18 -15.53 6.51
N GLU A 62 -25.12 -15.77 7.41
CA GLU A 62 -25.52 -17.10 7.86
C GLU A 62 -26.15 -17.87 6.70
N GLY A 63 -25.59 -19.03 6.34
CA GLY A 63 -26.06 -19.85 5.23
C GLY A 63 -25.47 -21.25 5.30
N ARG A 64 -26.31 -22.21 5.65
CA ARG A 64 -26.03 -23.65 5.81
C ARG A 64 -25.37 -24.25 4.56
N GLY A 65 -24.33 -25.06 4.78
CA GLY A 65 -24.02 -26.23 3.95
C GLY A 65 -23.36 -25.95 2.60
N SER A 66 -22.03 -25.90 2.58
CA SER A 66 -21.15 -26.62 1.65
C SER A 66 -19.74 -26.07 1.84
N GLY A 67 -18.77 -26.97 2.01
CA GLY A 67 -17.38 -26.60 2.31
C GLY A 67 -16.76 -25.82 1.16
N TRP A 68 -16.64 -24.50 1.34
CA TRP A 68 -15.56 -23.77 0.69
C TRP A 68 -14.30 -23.98 1.53
N PRO A 69 -13.17 -24.38 0.91
CA PRO A 69 -11.91 -24.41 1.65
C PRO A 69 -11.72 -23.02 2.23
N LEU A 70 -11.31 -22.95 3.49
CA LEU A 70 -10.86 -21.73 4.15
C LEU A 70 -9.81 -21.10 3.23
N THR A 71 -10.27 -20.27 2.30
CA THR A 71 -9.44 -19.58 1.33
C THR A 71 -8.65 -18.63 2.19
N ARG A 72 -7.42 -19.08 2.46
CA ARG A 72 -6.30 -18.34 3.01
C ARG A 72 -6.42 -16.92 2.50
N VAL A 73 -7.07 -16.05 3.28
CA VAL A 73 -7.08 -14.63 3.02
C VAL A 73 -5.59 -14.29 3.01
N PRO A 74 -5.00 -13.88 1.88
CA PRO A 74 -3.60 -13.49 1.89
C PRO A 74 -3.49 -12.44 3.00
N PRO A 75 -2.57 -12.61 3.97
CA PRO A 75 -2.48 -11.67 5.08
C PRO A 75 -2.38 -10.29 4.46
N SER A 76 -3.36 -9.43 4.75
CA SER A 76 -3.38 -8.05 4.29
C SER A 76 -2.00 -7.48 4.62
N GLN A 77 -1.17 -7.25 3.60
CA GLN A 77 0.21 -6.81 3.75
C GLN A 77 0.22 -5.29 3.93
N ASP A 78 -0.52 -4.88 4.95
CA ASP A 78 -0.84 -3.51 5.22
C ASP A 78 0.33 -2.88 5.96
N ILE A 79 0.72 -1.67 5.58
CA ILE A 79 1.66 -0.87 6.37
C ILE A 79 0.95 -0.50 7.68
N LYS A 80 1.40 -1.08 8.79
CA LYS A 80 0.82 -0.87 10.12
C LYS A 80 1.42 0.35 10.83
N GLU A 81 2.68 0.66 10.52
CA GLU A 81 3.42 1.69 11.23
C GLU A 81 4.43 2.38 10.30
N VAL A 82 4.58 3.70 10.48
CA VAL A 82 5.58 4.54 9.82
C VAL A 82 6.32 5.30 10.92
N GLN A 83 7.65 5.18 10.95
CA GLN A 83 8.47 5.76 12.02
C GLN A 83 8.90 7.22 11.75
N GLY A 84 8.78 7.67 10.50
CA GLY A 84 9.00 9.06 10.07
C GLY A 84 7.67 9.77 9.80
N TYR A 85 7.58 10.47 8.67
CA TYR A 85 6.35 11.11 8.21
C TYR A 85 5.72 10.37 7.02
N VAL A 86 4.46 10.69 6.75
CA VAL A 86 3.74 10.26 5.55
C VAL A 86 3.55 11.48 4.64
N LEU A 87 4.02 11.40 3.39
CA LEU A 87 3.86 12.43 2.38
C LEU A 87 3.05 11.87 1.21
N ILE A 88 1.90 12.48 0.91
CA ILE A 88 1.05 12.12 -0.22
C ILE A 88 0.77 13.40 -1.02
N ALA A 89 1.37 13.52 -2.19
CA ALA A 89 1.31 14.74 -3.01
C ALA A 89 1.49 14.44 -4.50
N GLU A 90 0.97 15.29 -5.38
CA GLU A 90 1.20 15.21 -6.84
C GLU A 90 0.81 13.85 -7.46
N ASN A 91 -0.14 13.12 -6.87
CA ASN A 91 -0.62 11.83 -7.39
C ASN A 91 -1.85 12.02 -8.28
N SER A 92 -1.97 11.16 -9.29
CA SER A 92 -3.16 11.04 -10.14
C SER A 92 -4.06 9.87 -9.72
N VAL A 93 -3.70 9.15 -8.63
CA VAL A 93 -4.45 8.00 -8.12
C VAL A 93 -5.61 8.45 -7.23
N SER A 94 -6.81 7.95 -7.52
CA SER A 94 -8.01 8.18 -6.71
C SER A 94 -7.97 7.36 -5.41
N GLY A 95 -8.24 8.01 -4.27
CA GLY A 95 -8.39 7.34 -2.96
C GLY A 95 -7.09 7.09 -2.20
N LEU A 96 -6.00 7.78 -2.54
CA LEU A 96 -4.78 7.84 -1.73
C LEU A 96 -4.84 8.87 -0.59
N ALA A 97 -5.88 9.71 -0.56
CA ALA A 97 -6.12 10.76 0.44
C ALA A 97 -7.34 10.43 1.30
#